data_AF-R7S503-F1
#
_entry.id   AF-R7S503-F1
#
_cell.length_a   1.000
_cell.length_b   1.000
_cell.length_c   1.000
_cell.angle_alpha   90.00
_cell.angle_beta   90.00
_cell.angle_gamma   90.00
#
_symmetry.space_group_name_H-M   'P 1'
#
loop_
_entity.id
_entity.type
_entity.pdbx_description
1 polymer ?
#
loop_
_entity_poly.entity_id
_entity_poly.type
_entity_poly.pdbx_seq_one_letter_code
_entity_poly.pdbx_strand_id
1 'polypeptide(L)'
;MILLEPHNVIIQQTLQDKAAKPSSLDVQFVDFDGVRFRLSTPDKKSIILLSMNIRCWDELVQFGALDILGREYGALLKSEPEPDYNVSLEIDLEQLPPDGESREALIKSLSLLKRNALAAPFERAFQAQKRLEASGSGQGDLMAIHYRDEEAIYIQASHDRVTVIFSTVFREETDRIIGKVFLQEFVDARRLPTIQNAPQVLYSNRDPPLEIRHVPGLIRSENVGYVTFVLFPRHFANTVVSAGTISHIQLFRDYLHYHIKCSKAYMHSRMRYRVSEFQKVLNRAKTEVAVGERKTASGRTMVTR
;
A
#
# COMPACT_ATOMS: atom_id res chain seq x y z
N MET A 1 -6.36 3.85 11.82
CA MET A 1 -5.45 4.24 10.72
C MET A 1 -6.23 4.23 9.41
N ILE A 2 -6.34 5.39 8.74
CA ILE A 2 -7.07 5.51 7.46
C ILE A 2 -6.10 5.38 6.29
N LEU A 3 -5.09 6.24 6.21
CA LEU A 3 -4.03 6.12 5.22
C LEU A 3 -2.98 5.11 5.71
N LEU A 4 -2.46 4.30 4.79
CA LEU A 4 -1.32 3.45 5.05
C LEU A 4 -0.05 4.30 5.04
N GLU A 5 0.94 3.90 5.84
CA GLU A 5 2.20 4.61 5.92
C GLU A 5 3.20 4.04 4.90
N PRO A 6 4.00 4.87 4.21
CA PRO A 6 4.90 4.42 3.14
C PRO A 6 6.20 3.79 3.63
N HIS A 7 6.49 3.92 4.93
CA HIS A 7 7.73 3.45 5.52
C HIS A 7 7.52 2.09 6.19
N ASN A 8 8.55 1.27 6.17
CA ASN A 8 8.51 0.00 6.86
C ASN A 8 8.81 0.19 8.36
N VAL A 9 7.80 -0.07 9.20
CA VAL A 9 7.89 0.10 10.66
C VAL A 9 8.94 -0.84 11.28
N ILE A 10 9.10 -2.06 10.74
CA ILE A 10 10.08 -3.04 11.25
C ILE A 10 11.50 -2.51 11.01
N ILE A 11 11.79 -2.01 9.80
CA ILE A 11 13.09 -1.40 9.49
C ILE A 11 13.36 -0.21 10.41
N GLN A 12 12.39 0.71 10.52
CA GLN A 12 12.55 1.92 11.31
C GLN A 12 12.84 1.60 12.79
N GLN A 13 12.00 0.76 13.42
CA GLN A 13 12.15 0.42 14.83
C GLN A 13 13.42 -0.39 15.10
N THR A 14 13.77 -1.32 14.21
CA THR A 14 14.98 -2.14 14.37
C THR A 14 16.23 -1.29 14.27
N LEU A 15 16.30 -0.38 13.30
CA LEU A 15 17.45 0.51 13.16
C LEU A 15 17.55 1.50 14.34
N GLN A 16 16.44 2.02 14.85
CA GLN A 16 16.42 2.86 16.06
C GLN A 16 16.97 2.10 17.28
N ASP A 17 16.51 0.86 17.51
CA ASP A 17 17.00 0.01 18.61
C ASP A 17 18.50 -0.28 18.47
N LYS A 18 18.97 -0.68 17.28
CA LYS A 18 20.38 -1.02 17.07
C LYS A 18 21.31 0.18 17.09
N ALA A 19 20.86 1.35 16.65
CA ALA A 19 21.63 2.59 16.77
C ALA A 19 21.86 2.99 18.24
N ALA A 20 20.91 2.67 19.14
CA ALA A 20 21.08 2.88 20.58
C ALA A 20 21.90 1.76 21.24
N LYS A 21 21.70 0.50 20.83
CA LYS A 21 22.38 -0.67 21.41
C LYS A 21 22.79 -1.68 20.33
N PRO A 22 24.03 -1.57 19.80
CA PRO A 22 24.56 -2.50 18.81
C PRO A 22 24.53 -3.96 19.32
N SER A 23 23.95 -4.84 18.53
CA SER A 23 23.79 -6.26 18.88
C SER A 23 23.54 -7.09 17.62
N SER A 24 23.86 -8.38 17.69
CA SER A 24 23.67 -9.29 16.56
C SER A 24 22.20 -9.36 16.16
N LEU A 25 21.95 -9.42 14.86
CA LEU A 25 20.62 -9.44 14.26
C LEU A 25 20.64 -10.39 13.05
N ASP A 26 19.58 -11.18 12.90
CA ASP A 26 19.24 -11.82 11.63
C ASP A 26 17.72 -12.00 11.61
N VAL A 27 17.03 -11.14 10.88
CA VAL A 27 15.57 -11.11 10.80
C VAL A 27 15.16 -10.99 9.35
N GLN A 28 14.27 -11.90 8.95
CA GLN A 28 13.61 -11.88 7.65
C GLN A 28 12.14 -11.55 7.84
N PHE A 29 11.61 -10.68 7.00
CA PHE A 29 10.21 -10.26 7.04
C PHE A 29 9.73 -9.85 5.65
N VAL A 30 8.43 -9.67 5.52
CA VAL A 30 7.77 -9.33 4.26
C VAL A 30 7.06 -7.99 4.37
N ASP A 31 6.89 -7.36 3.23
CA ASP A 31 6.06 -6.16 3.05
C ASP A 31 4.99 -6.44 1.99
N PHE A 32 4.14 -5.46 1.72
CA PHE A 32 3.15 -5.55 0.65
C PHE A 32 3.81 -5.88 -0.71
N ASP A 33 3.00 -6.40 -1.63
CA ASP A 33 3.43 -6.81 -2.98
C ASP A 33 4.43 -7.97 -3.04
N GLY A 34 4.57 -8.72 -1.95
CA GLY A 34 5.47 -9.86 -1.89
C GLY A 34 6.95 -9.46 -1.82
N VAL A 35 7.23 -8.21 -1.43
CA VAL A 35 8.59 -7.74 -1.16
C VAL A 35 9.13 -8.45 0.08
N ARG A 36 10.36 -8.96 -0.01
CA ARG A 36 11.04 -9.61 1.10
C ARG A 36 12.22 -8.75 1.55
N PHE A 37 12.38 -8.61 2.85
CA PHE A 37 13.49 -7.93 3.48
C PHE A 37 14.28 -8.88 4.37
N ARG A 38 15.58 -8.61 4.47
CA ARG A 38 16.44 -9.18 5.50
C ARG A 38 17.25 -8.07 6.15
N LEU A 39 17.27 -8.08 7.47
CA LEU A 39 18.17 -7.27 8.29
C LEU A 39 19.10 -8.23 9.01
N SER A 40 20.40 -8.17 8.73
CA SER A 40 21.39 -9.05 9.33
C SER A 40 22.66 -8.31 9.75
N THR A 41 23.44 -8.90 10.65
CA THR A 41 24.80 -8.47 10.99
C THR A 41 25.78 -9.58 10.59
N PRO A 42 26.21 -9.65 9.32
CA PRO A 42 26.97 -10.79 8.80
C PRO A 42 28.35 -10.94 9.46
N ASP A 43 29.09 -9.83 9.60
CA ASP A 43 30.48 -9.85 10.08
C ASP A 43 30.63 -9.24 11.48
N LYS A 44 30.04 -8.05 11.69
CA LYS A 44 30.20 -7.25 12.92
C LYS A 44 28.86 -6.78 13.46
N LYS A 45 28.75 -6.69 14.79
CA LYS A 45 27.54 -6.16 15.47
C LYS A 45 27.27 -4.68 15.17
N SER A 46 28.29 -3.94 14.72
CA SER A 46 28.18 -2.53 14.32
C SER A 46 27.78 -2.35 12.86
N ILE A 47 27.80 -3.40 12.03
CA ILE A 47 27.46 -3.30 10.60
C ILE A 47 26.15 -4.05 10.36
N ILE A 48 25.13 -3.32 9.95
CA ILE A 48 23.83 -3.88 9.57
C ILE A 48 23.74 -3.94 8.05
N LEU A 49 23.40 -5.11 7.53
CA LEU A 49 23.04 -5.32 6.14
C LEU A 49 21.52 -5.34 6.01
N LEU A 50 20.97 -4.36 5.29
CA LEU A 50 19.56 -4.29 4.90
C LEU A 50 19.42 -4.68 3.44
N SER A 51 18.85 -5.85 3.17
CA SER A 51 18.64 -6.37 1.83
C SER A 51 17.16 -6.43 1.46
N MET A 52 16.84 -6.08 0.21
CA MET A 52 15.49 -6.10 -0.33
C MET A 52 15.43 -6.95 -1.61
N ASN A 53 14.42 -7.82 -1.67
CA ASN A 53 14.06 -8.59 -2.85
C ASN A 53 12.67 -8.15 -3.32
N ILE A 54 12.56 -7.72 -4.58
CA ILE A 54 11.33 -7.25 -5.22
C ILE A 54 11.24 -7.86 -6.62
N ARG A 55 10.07 -8.37 -6.97
CA ARG A 55 9.85 -9.09 -8.24
C ARG A 55 10.19 -8.25 -9.48
N CYS A 56 9.73 -7.00 -9.52
CA CYS A 56 9.90 -6.13 -10.68
C CYS A 56 11.24 -5.40 -10.72
N TRP A 57 12.29 -5.92 -10.06
CA TRP A 57 13.56 -5.22 -9.92
C TRP A 57 14.19 -4.84 -11.27
N ASP A 58 14.25 -5.75 -12.22
CA ASP A 58 14.89 -5.50 -13.51
C ASP A 58 14.21 -4.37 -14.28
N GLU A 59 12.88 -4.28 -14.20
CA GLU A 59 12.08 -3.19 -14.76
C GLU A 59 12.41 -1.87 -14.06
N LEU A 60 12.52 -1.87 -12.73
CA LEU A 60 12.88 -0.69 -11.95
C LEU A 60 14.30 -0.20 -12.29
N VAL A 61 15.26 -1.09 -12.47
CA VAL A 61 16.62 -0.76 -12.92
C VAL A 61 16.58 -0.12 -14.31
N GLN A 62 15.81 -0.69 -15.25
CA GLN A 62 15.62 -0.11 -16.59
C GLN A 62 15.05 1.32 -16.53
N PHE A 63 14.24 1.62 -15.52
CA PHE A 63 13.63 2.95 -15.33
C PHE A 63 14.45 3.89 -14.45
N GLY A 64 15.66 3.51 -14.00
CA GLY A 64 16.59 4.38 -13.27
C GLY A 64 16.54 4.24 -11.74
N ALA A 65 16.13 3.09 -11.21
CA ALA A 65 16.10 2.87 -9.76
C ALA A 65 17.48 3.00 -9.10
N LEU A 66 18.55 2.54 -9.76
CA LEU A 66 19.91 2.67 -9.21
C LEU A 66 20.35 4.13 -9.06
N ASP A 67 19.95 5.01 -9.97
CA ASP A 67 20.26 6.46 -9.89
C ASP A 67 19.57 7.10 -8.68
N ILE A 68 18.32 6.73 -8.43
CA ILE A 68 17.58 7.20 -7.24
C ILE A 68 18.20 6.65 -5.97
N LEU A 69 18.48 5.35 -5.91
CA LEU A 69 19.05 4.74 -4.72
C LEU A 69 20.47 5.27 -4.43
N GLY A 70 21.26 5.52 -5.47
CA GLY A 70 22.56 6.18 -5.36
C GLY A 70 22.43 7.62 -4.83
N ARG A 71 21.43 8.37 -5.29
CA ARG A 71 21.12 9.72 -4.78
C ARG A 71 20.71 9.71 -3.30
N GLU A 72 19.86 8.78 -2.90
CA GLU A 72 19.28 8.74 -1.54
C GLU A 72 20.22 8.11 -0.50
N TYR A 73 21.01 7.10 -0.89
CA TYR A 73 21.79 6.28 0.03
C TYR A 73 23.30 6.38 -0.17
N GLY A 74 23.77 6.85 -1.33
CA GLY A 74 25.18 7.10 -1.61
C GLY A 74 26.08 5.93 -1.23
N ALA A 75 27.00 6.18 -0.29
CA ALA A 75 27.99 5.20 0.17
C ALA A 75 27.40 3.98 0.91
N LEU A 76 26.14 4.06 1.37
CA LEU A 76 25.47 2.92 2.03
C LEU A 76 25.06 1.84 1.02
N LEU A 77 24.94 2.18 -0.27
CA LEU A 77 24.54 1.21 -1.30
C LEU A 77 25.71 0.29 -1.65
N LYS A 78 25.53 -1.03 -1.46
CA LYS A 78 26.55 -2.00 -1.88
C LYS A 78 26.59 -2.14 -3.40
N SER A 79 27.78 -2.33 -3.95
CA SER A 79 27.99 -2.64 -5.36
C SER A 79 27.42 -4.00 -5.75
N GLU A 80 27.56 -4.98 -4.85
CA GLU A 80 27.02 -6.34 -5.02
C GLU A 80 25.97 -6.59 -3.93
N PRO A 81 24.72 -6.91 -4.31
CA PRO A 81 23.67 -7.24 -3.36
C PRO A 81 23.95 -8.60 -2.70
N GLU A 82 23.33 -8.81 -1.54
CA GLU A 82 23.30 -10.11 -0.87
C GLU A 82 22.69 -11.18 -1.79
N PRO A 83 23.22 -12.42 -1.80
CA PRO A 83 22.63 -13.52 -2.59
C PRO A 83 21.13 -13.67 -2.34
N ASP A 84 20.36 -13.91 -3.41
CA ASP A 84 18.90 -13.97 -3.43
C ASP A 84 18.15 -12.63 -3.20
N TYR A 85 18.88 -11.52 -3.03
CA TYR A 85 18.32 -10.17 -2.94
C TYR A 85 18.71 -9.32 -4.14
N ASN A 86 17.94 -8.27 -4.39
CA ASN A 86 18.12 -7.40 -5.54
C ASN A 86 18.98 -6.17 -5.23
N VAL A 87 18.87 -5.67 -3.99
CA VAL A 87 19.63 -4.52 -3.50
C VAL A 87 19.95 -4.71 -2.03
N SER A 88 21.14 -4.25 -1.62
CA SER A 88 21.58 -4.27 -0.23
C SER A 88 22.21 -2.94 0.17
N LEU A 89 21.86 -2.48 1.38
CA LEU A 89 22.45 -1.33 2.04
C LEU A 89 23.30 -1.81 3.21
N GLU A 90 24.56 -1.37 3.27
CA GLU A 90 25.48 -1.60 4.38
C GLU A 90 25.49 -0.35 5.27
N ILE A 91 25.05 -0.52 6.50
CA ILE A 91 24.85 0.56 7.47
C ILE A 91 25.83 0.34 8.61
N ASP A 92 26.86 1.19 8.67
CA ASP A 92 27.77 1.25 9.80
C ASP A 92 27.16 2.12 10.91
N LEU A 93 26.81 1.49 12.03
CA LEU A 93 26.21 2.14 13.20
C LEU A 93 27.15 3.17 13.83
N GLU A 94 28.47 3.03 13.66
CA GLU A 94 29.48 3.95 14.20
C GLU A 94 29.59 5.23 13.36
N GLN A 95 29.17 5.18 12.09
CA GLN A 95 29.18 6.32 11.16
C GLN A 95 27.83 7.05 11.11
N LEU A 96 26.84 6.62 11.89
CA LEU A 96 25.56 7.31 11.96
C LEU A 96 25.73 8.72 12.53
N PRO A 97 24.92 9.70 12.06
CA PRO A 97 24.85 11.01 12.69
C PRO A 97 24.61 10.90 14.20
N PRO A 98 25.00 11.91 15.01
CA PRO A 98 24.68 11.95 16.43
C PRO A 98 23.17 11.88 16.66
N ASP A 99 22.79 11.45 17.86
CA ASP A 99 21.38 11.30 18.21
C ASP A 99 20.61 12.62 18.08
N GLY A 100 19.40 12.55 17.52
CA GLY A 100 18.58 13.71 17.16
C GLY A 100 18.02 13.65 15.74
N GLU A 101 17.53 14.80 15.26
CA GLU A 101 16.74 14.90 14.02
C GLU A 101 17.44 14.34 12.78
N SER A 102 18.75 14.56 12.63
CA SER A 102 19.52 14.06 11.48
C SER A 102 19.59 12.53 11.42
N ARG A 103 19.75 11.87 12.58
CA ARG A 103 19.75 10.40 12.67
C ARG A 103 18.36 9.85 12.40
N GLU A 104 17.33 10.46 12.98
CA GLU A 104 15.94 10.07 12.74
C GLU A 104 15.55 10.20 11.26
N ALA A 105 15.96 11.28 10.59
CA ALA A 105 15.72 11.50 9.17
C ALA A 105 16.42 10.44 8.30
N LEU A 106 17.66 10.07 8.62
CA LEU A 106 18.38 9.01 7.92
C LEU A 106 17.70 7.64 8.10
N ILE A 107 17.36 7.27 9.34
CA ILE A 107 16.66 6.02 9.61
C ILE A 107 15.30 6.00 8.91
N LYS A 108 14.61 7.15 8.85
CA LYS A 108 13.36 7.27 8.09
C LYS A 108 13.59 7.04 6.60
N SER A 109 14.63 7.62 6.01
CA SER A 109 14.99 7.39 4.61
C SER A 109 15.29 5.91 4.32
N LEU A 110 16.02 5.23 5.22
CA LEU A 110 16.31 3.80 5.10
C LEU A 110 15.03 2.94 5.15
N SER A 111 14.08 3.30 6.00
CA SER A 111 12.77 2.63 6.07
C SER A 111 11.89 2.83 4.84
N LEU A 112 12.24 3.76 3.94
CA LEU A 112 11.53 4.04 2.68
C LEU A 112 12.16 3.32 1.47
N LEU A 113 13.05 2.34 1.67
CA LEU A 113 13.77 1.64 0.60
C LEU A 113 12.87 1.15 -0.55
N LYS A 114 11.78 0.43 -0.23
CA LYS A 114 10.78 0.00 -1.24
C LYS A 114 10.21 1.18 -2.02
N ARG A 115 9.77 2.21 -1.31
CA ARG A 115 9.13 3.41 -1.88
C ARG A 115 10.10 4.16 -2.81
N ASN A 116 11.36 4.28 -2.40
CA ASN A 116 12.41 4.96 -3.16
C ASN A 116 12.76 4.19 -4.45
N ALA A 117 12.90 2.86 -4.38
CA ALA A 117 13.10 2.05 -5.57
C ALA A 117 11.92 2.17 -6.57
N LEU A 118 10.68 2.10 -6.08
CA LEU A 118 9.49 2.25 -6.89
C LEU A 118 9.25 3.69 -7.39
N ALA A 119 9.98 4.69 -6.91
CA ALA A 119 9.81 6.09 -7.32
C ALA A 119 10.36 6.37 -8.72
N ALA A 120 11.33 5.57 -9.18
CA ALA A 120 12.04 5.77 -10.45
C ALA A 120 11.15 5.98 -11.68
N PRO A 121 10.22 5.08 -11.99
CA PRO A 121 9.36 5.26 -13.16
C PRO A 121 8.43 6.47 -13.02
N PHE A 122 8.03 6.87 -11.81
CA PHE A 122 7.22 8.08 -11.60
C PHE A 122 8.04 9.35 -11.79
N GLU A 123 9.24 9.44 -11.20
CA GLU A 123 10.12 10.59 -11.39
C GLU A 123 10.48 10.75 -12.88
N ARG A 124 10.79 9.65 -13.58
CA ARG A 124 11.04 9.65 -15.02
C ARG A 124 9.84 10.15 -15.81
N ALA A 125 8.62 9.70 -15.48
CA ALA A 125 7.41 10.18 -16.13
C ALA A 125 7.16 11.68 -15.89
N PHE A 126 7.37 12.17 -14.67
CA PHE A 126 7.21 13.59 -14.34
C PHE A 126 8.22 14.46 -15.08
N GLN A 127 9.47 14.01 -15.19
CA GLN A 127 10.48 14.71 -16.00
C GLN A 127 10.16 14.67 -17.49
N ALA A 128 9.69 13.53 -18.00
CA ALA A 128 9.25 13.41 -19.39
C ALA A 128 8.07 14.35 -19.69
N GLN A 129 7.08 14.44 -18.81
CA GLN A 129 5.96 15.38 -18.98
C GLN A 129 6.45 16.83 -19.04
N LYS A 130 7.34 17.25 -18.14
CA LYS A 130 7.90 18.63 -18.18
C LYS A 130 8.62 18.95 -19.50
N ARG A 131 9.29 17.96 -20.10
CA ARG A 131 9.91 18.10 -21.43
C ARG A 131 8.88 18.17 -22.55
N LEU A 132 7.85 17.34 -22.50
CA LEU A 132 6.78 17.30 -23.49
C LEU A 132 5.92 18.57 -23.46
N GLU A 133 5.68 19.13 -22.28
CA GLU A 133 4.98 20.41 -22.08
C GLU A 133 5.67 21.54 -22.84
N ALA A 134 7.00 21.60 -22.79
CA ALA A 134 7.78 22.58 -23.55
C ALA A 134 7.67 22.40 -25.08
N SER A 135 7.46 21.18 -25.55
CA SER A 135 7.25 20.88 -26.98
C SER A 135 5.78 21.00 -27.44
N GLY A 136 4.83 21.13 -26.51
CA GLY A 136 3.40 21.31 -26.77
C GLY A 136 2.66 20.10 -27.37
N SER A 137 3.33 18.96 -27.58
CA SER A 137 2.70 17.74 -28.12
C SER A 137 3.51 16.48 -27.81
N GLY A 138 2.93 15.31 -28.07
CA GLY A 138 3.60 14.02 -27.94
C GLY A 138 3.25 13.23 -26.67
N GLN A 139 3.76 12.00 -26.64
CA GLN A 139 3.62 11.05 -25.55
C GLN A 139 5.00 10.49 -25.20
N GLY A 140 5.24 10.26 -23.92
CA GLY A 140 6.44 9.60 -23.43
C GLY A 140 6.34 8.08 -23.52
N ASP A 141 7.45 7.43 -23.22
CA ASP A 141 7.54 5.97 -23.15
C ASP A 141 6.50 5.42 -22.15
N LEU A 142 5.84 4.32 -22.55
CA LEU A 142 4.98 3.56 -21.67
C LEU A 142 5.84 2.65 -20.79
N MET A 143 5.83 2.89 -19.48
CA MET A 143 6.55 2.08 -18.50
C MET A 143 5.56 1.13 -17.81
N ALA A 144 5.84 -0.16 -17.83
CA ALA A 144 5.06 -1.19 -17.15
C ALA A 144 5.85 -1.77 -15.97
N ILE A 145 5.19 -1.91 -14.82
CA ILE A 145 5.79 -2.43 -13.58
C ILE A 145 4.94 -3.62 -13.12
N HIS A 146 5.46 -4.84 -13.23
CA HIS A 146 4.78 -6.07 -12.83
C HIS A 146 5.09 -6.42 -11.38
N TYR A 147 4.55 -5.60 -10.47
CA TYR A 147 4.79 -5.71 -9.04
C TYR A 147 4.16 -6.95 -8.37
N ARG A 148 3.17 -7.60 -9.01
CA ARG A 148 2.60 -8.92 -8.61
C ARG A 148 2.33 -9.78 -9.85
N ASP A 149 2.03 -11.07 -9.68
CA ASP A 149 1.91 -12.04 -10.79
C ASP A 149 0.89 -11.64 -11.86
N GLU A 150 -0.27 -11.11 -11.44
CA GLU A 150 -1.39 -10.77 -12.32
C GLU A 150 -1.76 -9.28 -12.23
N GLU A 151 -0.93 -8.47 -11.56
CA GLU A 151 -1.18 -7.05 -11.36
C GLU A 151 0.01 -6.24 -11.86
N ALA A 152 -0.28 -5.12 -12.51
CA ALA A 152 0.73 -4.24 -13.09
C ALA A 152 0.34 -2.77 -12.92
N ILE A 153 1.35 -1.90 -12.87
CA ILE A 153 1.21 -0.45 -12.93
C ILE A 153 1.78 0.01 -14.28
N TYR A 154 0.96 0.73 -15.05
CA TYR A 154 1.39 1.36 -16.29
C TYR A 154 1.48 2.86 -16.10
N ILE A 155 2.58 3.47 -16.53
CA ILE A 155 2.82 4.90 -16.37
C ILE A 155 3.20 5.48 -17.73
N GLN A 156 2.48 6.52 -18.15
CA GLN A 156 2.77 7.21 -19.40
C GLN A 156 2.63 8.72 -19.23
N ALA A 157 3.63 9.45 -19.70
CA ALA A 157 3.59 10.90 -19.77
C ALA A 157 2.92 11.36 -21.09
N SER A 158 2.13 12.41 -21.02
CA SER A 158 1.62 13.18 -22.16
C SER A 158 1.98 14.65 -21.95
N HIS A 159 1.86 15.51 -22.97
CA HIS A 159 2.24 16.93 -22.84
C HIS A 159 1.57 17.68 -21.67
N ASP A 160 0.33 17.36 -21.31
CA ASP A 160 -0.47 18.07 -20.29
C ASP A 160 -0.68 17.30 -18.97
N ARG A 161 -0.31 16.01 -18.92
CA ARG A 161 -0.63 15.11 -17.81
C ARG A 161 0.29 13.89 -17.76
N VAL A 162 0.29 13.21 -16.62
CA VAL A 162 0.85 11.86 -16.45
C VAL A 162 -0.27 10.92 -16.05
N THR A 163 -0.41 9.83 -16.80
CA THR A 163 -1.44 8.81 -16.59
C THR A 163 -0.82 7.61 -15.92
N VAL A 164 -1.40 7.17 -14.80
CA VAL A 164 -0.99 5.98 -14.03
C VAL A 164 -2.16 5.01 -14.00
N ILE A 165 -2.00 3.82 -14.57
CA ILE A 165 -3.05 2.81 -14.67
C ILE A 165 -2.68 1.60 -13.82
N PHE A 166 -3.49 1.31 -12.82
CA PHE A 166 -3.41 0.08 -12.04
C PHE A 166 -4.29 -0.99 -12.69
N SER A 167 -3.68 -2.13 -13.01
CA SER A 167 -4.41 -3.39 -13.28
C SER A 167 -4.44 -4.18 -11.98
N THR A 168 -5.58 -4.24 -11.30
CA THR A 168 -5.73 -5.00 -10.05
C THR A 168 -6.73 -6.14 -10.19
N VAL A 169 -6.44 -7.25 -9.52
CA VAL A 169 -7.25 -8.48 -9.57
C VAL A 169 -8.03 -8.64 -8.27
N PHE A 170 -9.32 -8.92 -8.40
CA PHE A 170 -10.20 -9.30 -7.29
C PHE A 170 -10.44 -10.80 -7.34
N ARG A 171 -9.83 -11.53 -6.40
CA ARG A 171 -9.98 -13.00 -6.32
C ARG A 171 -11.33 -13.43 -5.77
N GLU A 172 -11.85 -12.69 -4.78
CA GLU A 172 -13.15 -12.95 -4.18
C GLU A 172 -14.22 -12.09 -4.86
N GLU A 173 -15.35 -12.70 -5.22
CA GLU A 173 -16.47 -11.95 -5.80
C GLU A 173 -17.00 -10.86 -4.84
N THR A 174 -17.05 -11.12 -3.55
CA THR A 174 -17.46 -10.13 -2.56
C THR A 174 -16.53 -8.91 -2.56
N ASP A 175 -15.21 -9.12 -2.65
CA ASP A 175 -14.22 -8.04 -2.70
C ASP A 175 -14.33 -7.25 -4.01
N ARG A 176 -14.64 -7.93 -5.11
CA ARG A 176 -14.92 -7.28 -6.40
C ARG A 176 -16.13 -6.34 -6.32
N ILE A 177 -17.23 -6.80 -5.74
CA ILE A 177 -18.46 -5.99 -5.61
C ILE A 177 -18.24 -4.81 -4.67
N ILE A 178 -17.62 -5.03 -3.50
CA ILE A 178 -17.31 -3.95 -2.56
C ILE A 178 -16.31 -2.98 -3.19
N GLY A 179 -15.26 -3.49 -3.84
CA GLY A 179 -14.25 -2.70 -4.54
C GLY A 179 -14.85 -1.82 -5.64
N LYS A 180 -15.83 -2.32 -6.40
CA LYS A 180 -16.57 -1.52 -7.38
C LYS A 180 -17.25 -0.31 -6.76
N VAL A 181 -17.84 -0.44 -5.56
CA VAL A 181 -18.46 0.68 -4.83
C VAL A 181 -17.39 1.70 -4.44
N PHE A 182 -16.27 1.26 -3.86
CA PHE A 182 -15.16 2.17 -3.54
C PHE A 182 -14.65 2.92 -4.77
N LEU A 183 -14.42 2.23 -5.88
CA LEU A 183 -13.89 2.82 -7.11
C LEU A 183 -14.89 3.80 -7.74
N GLN A 184 -16.19 3.51 -7.67
CA GLN A 184 -17.22 4.46 -8.09
C GLN A 184 -17.17 5.76 -7.27
N GLU A 185 -17.03 5.66 -5.95
CA GLU A 185 -16.87 6.83 -5.07
C GLU A 185 -15.58 7.61 -5.40
N PHE A 186 -14.48 6.94 -5.75
CA PHE A 186 -13.25 7.60 -6.22
C PHE A 186 -13.46 8.40 -7.51
N VAL A 187 -14.23 7.85 -8.47
CA VAL A 187 -14.57 8.55 -9.73
C VAL A 187 -15.43 9.77 -9.43
N ASP A 188 -16.42 9.64 -8.54
CA ASP A 188 -17.37 10.71 -8.24
C ASP A 188 -16.86 11.73 -7.20
N ALA A 189 -15.75 11.45 -6.50
CA ALA A 189 -15.18 12.30 -5.45
C ALA A 189 -14.92 13.74 -5.92
N ARG A 190 -14.51 13.94 -7.18
CA ARG A 190 -14.26 15.28 -7.74
C ARG A 190 -15.52 16.12 -7.96
N ARG A 191 -16.72 15.54 -7.83
CA ARG A 191 -17.98 16.30 -7.83
C ARG A 191 -18.12 17.18 -6.58
N LEU A 192 -17.40 16.86 -5.51
CA LEU A 192 -17.36 17.68 -4.30
C LEU A 192 -16.51 18.94 -4.56
N PRO A 193 -17.05 20.16 -4.29
CA PRO A 193 -16.33 21.41 -4.52
C PRO A 193 -14.96 21.48 -3.82
N THR A 194 -14.83 20.84 -2.66
CA THR A 194 -13.60 20.82 -1.86
C THR A 194 -12.47 19.98 -2.46
N ILE A 195 -12.77 19.09 -3.42
CA ILE A 195 -11.82 18.08 -3.97
C ILE A 195 -11.62 18.27 -5.50
N GLN A 196 -12.09 19.38 -6.08
CA GLN A 196 -11.99 19.61 -7.53
C GLN A 196 -10.55 19.61 -8.07
N ASN A 197 -9.60 20.04 -7.24
CA ASN A 197 -8.17 20.12 -7.55
C ASN A 197 -7.42 18.79 -7.42
N ALA A 198 -8.06 17.70 -6.99
CA ALA A 198 -7.43 16.39 -6.87
C ALA A 198 -7.22 15.71 -8.24
N PRO A 199 -6.35 14.67 -8.32
CA PRO A 199 -6.22 13.82 -9.50
C PRO A 199 -7.56 13.29 -9.99
N GLN A 200 -7.73 13.23 -11.32
CA GLN A 200 -8.89 12.55 -11.90
C GLN A 200 -8.70 11.04 -11.78
N VAL A 201 -9.76 10.35 -11.36
CA VAL A 201 -9.80 8.89 -11.34
C VAL A 201 -10.83 8.42 -12.36
N LEU A 202 -10.45 7.44 -13.17
CA LEU A 202 -11.34 6.70 -14.05
C LEU A 202 -11.28 5.23 -13.67
N TYR A 203 -12.40 4.55 -13.80
CA TYR A 203 -12.49 3.12 -13.54
C TYR A 203 -13.13 2.42 -14.73
N SER A 204 -12.47 1.37 -15.22
CA SER A 204 -13.01 0.45 -16.20
C SER A 204 -13.03 -0.96 -15.62
N ASN A 205 -14.18 -1.60 -15.72
CA ASN A 205 -14.31 -3.01 -15.39
C ASN A 205 -14.01 -3.84 -16.64
N ARG A 206 -13.26 -4.95 -16.50
CA ARG A 206 -12.95 -5.93 -17.56
C ARG A 206 -12.08 -5.43 -18.70
N ASP A 207 -12.41 -4.31 -19.34
CA ASP A 207 -11.73 -3.85 -20.53
C ASP A 207 -10.62 -2.85 -20.21
N PRO A 208 -9.40 -3.04 -20.73
CA PRO A 208 -8.32 -2.09 -20.53
C PRO A 208 -8.63 -0.74 -21.20
N PRO A 209 -8.17 0.38 -20.59
CA PRO A 209 -8.20 1.71 -21.20
C PRO A 209 -7.51 1.72 -22.56
N LEU A 210 -7.91 2.66 -23.43
CA LEU A 210 -7.40 2.75 -24.81
C LEU A 210 -5.89 2.95 -24.85
N GLU A 211 -5.36 3.67 -23.86
CA GLU A 211 -3.95 4.00 -23.66
C GLU A 211 -3.06 2.77 -23.62
N ILE A 212 -3.53 1.67 -23.01
CA ILE A 212 -2.72 0.45 -22.86
C ILE A 212 -3.26 -0.72 -23.68
N ARG A 213 -4.39 -0.58 -24.37
CA ARG A 213 -5.07 -1.71 -25.04
C ARG A 213 -4.22 -2.47 -26.07
N HIS A 214 -3.17 -1.83 -26.59
CA HIS A 214 -2.21 -2.40 -27.52
C HIS A 214 -1.12 -3.25 -26.84
N VAL A 215 -0.97 -3.17 -25.52
CA VAL A 215 0.01 -3.93 -24.74
C VAL A 215 -0.37 -5.42 -24.73
N PRO A 216 0.56 -6.34 -25.06
CA PRO A 216 0.30 -7.76 -25.01
C PRO A 216 0.16 -8.25 -23.56
N GLY A 217 -0.60 -9.34 -23.35
CA GLY A 217 -0.74 -9.98 -22.04
C GLY A 217 -1.74 -9.33 -21.08
N LEU A 218 -2.48 -8.30 -21.52
CA LEU A 218 -3.55 -7.71 -20.71
C LEU A 218 -4.72 -8.67 -20.47
N ILE A 219 -5.10 -8.82 -19.21
CA ILE A 219 -6.17 -9.71 -18.79
C ILE A 219 -7.54 -9.04 -18.99
N ARG A 220 -8.35 -9.59 -19.91
CA ARG A 220 -9.73 -9.15 -20.13
C ARG A 220 -10.70 -10.08 -19.41
N SER A 221 -10.93 -9.83 -18.13
CA SER A 221 -11.81 -10.64 -17.28
C SER A 221 -12.61 -9.78 -16.33
N GLU A 222 -13.81 -10.23 -15.94
CA GLU A 222 -14.64 -9.54 -14.95
C GLU A 222 -13.98 -9.43 -13.57
N ASN A 223 -12.96 -10.24 -13.30
CA ASN A 223 -12.21 -10.22 -12.05
C ASN A 223 -11.11 -9.16 -12.03
N VAL A 224 -10.90 -8.44 -13.14
CA VAL A 224 -9.87 -7.41 -13.27
C VAL A 224 -10.51 -6.03 -13.33
N GLY A 225 -10.01 -5.14 -12.48
CA GLY A 225 -10.34 -3.73 -12.48
C GLY A 225 -9.16 -2.89 -12.97
N TYR A 226 -9.42 -2.00 -13.93
CA TYR A 226 -8.45 -1.01 -14.38
C TYR A 226 -8.78 0.35 -13.74
N VAL A 227 -7.87 0.85 -12.92
CA VAL A 227 -8.02 2.15 -12.25
C VAL A 227 -7.00 3.11 -12.83
N THR A 228 -7.46 4.20 -13.44
CA THR A 228 -6.61 5.19 -14.08
C THR A 228 -6.59 6.47 -13.25
N PHE A 229 -5.42 6.87 -12.79
CA PHE A 229 -5.17 8.17 -12.18
C PHE A 229 -4.55 9.10 -13.22
N VAL A 230 -5.14 10.28 -13.37
CA VAL A 230 -4.60 11.35 -14.21
C VAL A 230 -4.01 12.43 -13.31
N LEU A 231 -2.70 12.56 -13.37
CA LEU A 231 -1.92 13.54 -12.62
C LEU A 231 -1.61 14.74 -13.51
N PHE A 232 -1.99 15.94 -13.08
CA PHE A 232 -1.64 17.20 -13.75
C PHE A 232 -0.37 17.80 -13.14
N PRO A 233 0.31 18.76 -13.80
CA PRO A 233 1.54 19.39 -13.31
C PRO A 233 1.50 19.86 -11.85
N ARG A 234 0.33 20.32 -11.38
CA ARG A 234 0.11 20.70 -9.98
C ARG A 234 0.37 19.57 -8.96
N HIS A 235 0.20 18.31 -9.34
CA HIS A 235 0.39 17.14 -8.48
C HIS A 235 1.86 16.69 -8.38
N PHE A 236 2.77 17.31 -9.12
CA PHE A 236 4.21 17.02 -9.09
C PHE A 236 5.04 18.29 -9.36
N ALA A 237 4.50 19.45 -8.95
CA ALA A 237 5.08 20.76 -9.25
C ALA A 237 6.48 20.94 -8.64
N ASN A 238 6.66 20.49 -7.40
CA ASN A 238 7.93 20.53 -6.68
C ASN A 238 8.29 19.16 -6.10
N THR A 239 9.51 19.02 -5.59
CA THR A 239 10.05 17.76 -5.06
C THR A 239 9.20 17.21 -3.91
N VAL A 240 8.80 18.05 -2.96
CA VAL A 240 7.97 17.66 -1.80
C VAL A 240 6.60 17.11 -2.24
N VAL A 241 5.91 17.84 -3.12
CA VAL A 241 4.61 17.43 -3.65
C VAL A 241 4.75 16.16 -4.49
N SER A 242 5.79 16.05 -5.32
CA SER A 242 6.02 14.84 -6.12
C SER A 242 6.27 13.62 -5.24
N ALA A 243 7.09 13.76 -4.19
CA ALA A 243 7.41 12.68 -3.26
C ALA A 243 6.16 12.23 -2.47
N GLY A 244 5.32 13.19 -2.07
CA GLY A 244 4.01 12.94 -1.48
C GLY A 244 3.10 12.17 -2.43
N THR A 245 2.93 12.65 -3.66
CA THR A 245 2.10 12.00 -4.69
C THR A 245 2.56 10.59 -4.99
N ILE A 246 3.87 10.37 -5.14
CA ILE A 246 4.46 9.04 -5.37
C ILE A 246 4.16 8.10 -4.19
N SER A 247 4.30 8.58 -2.97
CA SER A 247 4.03 7.76 -1.78
C SER A 247 2.56 7.34 -1.69
N HIS A 248 1.62 8.25 -2.00
CA HIS A 248 0.19 7.93 -1.98
C HIS A 248 -0.24 7.01 -3.13
N ILE A 249 0.26 7.26 -4.35
CA ILE A 249 -0.13 6.49 -5.52
C ILE A 249 0.40 5.06 -5.43
N GLN A 250 1.64 4.85 -4.96
CA GLN A 250 2.20 3.51 -4.78
C GLN A 250 1.38 2.67 -3.79
N LEU A 251 0.86 3.29 -2.72
CA LEU A 251 0.06 2.60 -1.70
C LEU A 251 -1.41 2.42 -2.10
N PHE A 252 -1.86 2.95 -3.24
CA PHE A 252 -3.28 2.95 -3.62
C PHE A 252 -3.89 1.55 -3.60
N ARG A 253 -3.20 0.57 -4.18
CA ARG A 253 -3.70 -0.81 -4.28
C ARG A 253 -3.87 -1.42 -2.88
N ASP A 254 -2.87 -1.29 -2.02
CA ASP A 254 -2.95 -1.81 -0.65
C ASP A 254 -3.99 -1.06 0.18
N TYR A 255 -4.10 0.26 -0.01
CA TYR A 255 -5.14 1.08 0.60
C TYR A 255 -6.53 0.57 0.23
N LEU A 256 -6.80 0.33 -1.06
CA LEU A 256 -8.08 -0.18 -1.54
C LEU A 256 -8.40 -1.55 -0.91
N HIS A 257 -7.46 -2.49 -0.98
CA HIS A 257 -7.65 -3.84 -0.44
C HIS A 257 -7.74 -3.88 1.08
N TYR A 258 -7.07 -2.97 1.78
CA TYR A 258 -7.18 -2.79 3.23
C TYR A 258 -8.58 -2.28 3.60
N HIS A 259 -9.08 -1.24 2.93
CA HIS A 259 -10.39 -0.66 3.23
C HIS A 259 -11.56 -1.56 2.85
N ILE A 260 -11.42 -2.40 1.81
CA ILE A 260 -12.39 -3.47 1.52
C ILE A 260 -12.48 -4.42 2.72
N LYS A 261 -11.35 -4.88 3.26
CA LYS A 261 -11.32 -5.77 4.44
C LYS A 261 -11.88 -5.08 5.69
N CYS A 262 -11.55 -3.80 5.93
CA CYS A 262 -12.12 -3.02 7.03
C CYS A 262 -13.64 -2.86 6.90
N SER A 263 -14.16 -2.63 5.69
CA SER A 263 -15.60 -2.55 5.42
C SER A 263 -16.30 -3.88 5.73
N LYS A 264 -15.73 -5.02 5.31
CA LYS A 264 -16.23 -6.35 5.69
C LYS A 264 -16.28 -6.52 7.22
N ALA A 265 -15.21 -6.17 7.92
CA ALA A 265 -15.15 -6.25 9.39
C ALA A 265 -16.20 -5.37 10.07
N TYR A 266 -16.43 -4.15 9.56
CA TYR A 266 -17.47 -3.26 10.05
C TYR A 266 -18.88 -3.86 9.84
N MET A 267 -19.16 -4.44 8.67
CA MET A 267 -20.42 -5.13 8.41
C MET A 267 -20.62 -6.32 9.35
N HIS A 268 -19.58 -7.09 9.66
CA HIS A 268 -19.67 -8.13 10.68
C HIS A 268 -20.05 -7.59 12.05
N SER A 269 -19.52 -6.45 12.47
CA SER A 269 -19.91 -5.80 13.72
C SER A 269 -21.39 -5.41 13.72
N ARG A 270 -21.89 -4.83 12.62
CA ARG A 270 -23.31 -4.46 12.46
C ARG A 270 -24.23 -5.69 12.47
N MET A 271 -23.83 -6.78 11.83
CA MET A 271 -24.58 -8.04 11.86
C MET A 271 -24.66 -8.62 13.27
N ARG A 272 -23.55 -8.67 14.02
CA ARG A 272 -23.55 -9.12 15.42
C ARG A 272 -24.47 -8.28 16.30
N TYR A 273 -24.45 -6.96 16.12
CA TYR A 273 -25.36 -6.06 16.82
C TYR A 273 -26.83 -6.40 16.52
N ARG A 274 -27.21 -6.58 15.26
CA ARG A 274 -28.58 -6.96 14.88
C ARG A 274 -29.01 -8.32 15.43
N VAL A 275 -28.14 -9.31 15.40
CA VAL A 275 -28.41 -10.64 15.98
C VAL A 275 -28.62 -10.55 17.49
N SER A 276 -27.83 -9.73 18.19
CA SER A 276 -28.03 -9.46 19.63
C SER A 276 -29.41 -8.83 19.91
N GLU A 277 -29.83 -7.88 19.08
CA GLU A 277 -31.17 -7.28 19.20
C GLU A 277 -32.29 -8.31 18.94
N PHE A 278 -32.15 -9.17 17.93
CA PHE A 278 -33.11 -10.25 17.69
C PHE A 278 -33.15 -11.26 18.83
N GLN A 279 -32.01 -11.58 19.43
CA GLN A 279 -31.96 -12.46 20.59
C GLN A 279 -32.71 -11.88 21.79
N LYS A 280 -32.64 -10.55 22.00
CA LYS A 280 -33.45 -9.87 23.04
C LYS A 280 -34.94 -10.00 22.76
N VAL A 281 -35.38 -9.83 21.51
CA VAL A 281 -36.78 -10.03 21.12
C VAL A 281 -37.21 -11.48 21.39
N LEU A 282 -36.39 -12.46 20.98
CA LEU A 282 -36.68 -13.88 21.19
C LEU A 282 -36.74 -14.24 22.67
N ASN A 283 -35.82 -13.72 23.49
CA ASN A 283 -35.83 -13.93 24.94
C ASN A 283 -37.06 -13.31 25.61
N ARG A 284 -37.55 -12.15 25.13
CA ARG A 284 -38.82 -11.57 25.62
C ARG A 284 -40.04 -12.38 25.21
N ALA A 285 -39.97 -13.12 24.11
CA ALA A 285 -41.05 -14.00 23.66
C ALA A 285 -41.07 -15.36 24.38
N LYS A 286 -40.04 -15.70 25.16
CA LYS A 286 -40.07 -16.90 26.00
C LYS A 286 -41.10 -16.67 27.11
N THR A 287 -42.10 -17.53 27.17
CA THR A 287 -42.95 -17.64 28.35
C THR A 287 -42.06 -17.97 29.55
N GLU A 288 -42.23 -17.24 30.66
CA GLU A 288 -41.60 -17.64 31.91
C GLU A 288 -41.97 -19.10 32.16
N VAL A 289 -40.96 -19.94 32.41
CA VAL A 289 -41.22 -21.30 32.89
C VAL A 289 -42.02 -21.11 34.16
N ALA A 290 -43.29 -21.54 34.15
CA ALA A 290 -44.13 -21.50 35.35
C ALA A 290 -43.28 -22.09 36.47
N VAL A 291 -42.91 -21.26 37.45
CA VAL A 291 -42.15 -21.69 38.61
C VAL A 291 -43.00 -22.80 39.20
N GLY A 292 -42.58 -24.06 39.00
CA GLY A 292 -43.33 -25.21 39.46
C GLY A 292 -43.69 -24.96 40.90
N GLU A 293 -44.99 -25.10 41.22
CA GLU A 293 -45.54 -24.83 42.54
C GLU A 293 -44.52 -25.18 43.62
N ARG A 294 -44.04 -24.17 44.36
CA ARG A 294 -43.14 -24.42 45.49
C ARG A 294 -43.94 -25.22 46.52
N LYS A 295 -43.82 -26.54 46.47
CA LYS A 295 -44.42 -27.45 47.44
C LYS A 295 -43.59 -27.39 48.71
N THR A 296 -44.25 -27.34 49.86
CA THR A 296 -43.59 -27.56 51.15
C THR A 296 -43.07 -29.00 51.22
N ALA A 297 -42.16 -29.31 52.15
CA ALA A 297 -41.64 -30.68 52.33
C ALA A 297 -42.73 -31.75 52.57
N SER A 298 -43.97 -31.35 52.91
CA SER A 298 -45.15 -32.20 53.05
C SER A 298 -46.05 -32.28 51.80
N GLY A 299 -45.61 -31.73 50.67
CA GLY A 299 -46.28 -31.86 49.37
C GLY A 299 -47.47 -30.91 49.13
N ARG A 300 -47.72 -29.93 50.00
CA ARG A 300 -48.80 -28.94 49.81
C ARG A 300 -48.33 -27.73 49.01
N THR A 301 -49.14 -27.35 48.03
CA THR A 301 -48.96 -26.16 47.18
C THR A 301 -49.17 -24.88 47.99
N MET A 302 -48.19 -23.96 47.99
CA MET A 302 -48.38 -22.63 48.58
C MET A 302 -49.25 -21.78 47.66
N VAL A 303 -50.42 -21.36 48.15
CA VAL A 303 -51.29 -20.38 47.48
C VAL A 303 -50.98 -19.01 48.09
N THR A 304 -50.49 -18.08 47.28
CA THR A 304 -50.31 -16.68 47.68
C THR A 304 -51.68 -16.01 47.72
N ARG A 305 -52.05 -15.42 48.85
CA ARG A 305 -53.29 -14.66 49.01
C ARG A 305 -53.08 -13.20 48.60
#